data_AF-A0A0C3B382-F1
#
_entry.id   AF-A0A0C3B382-F1
#
_cell.length_a   1.000
_cell.length_b   1.000
_cell.length_c   1.000
_cell.angle_alpha   90.00
_cell.angle_beta   90.00
_cell.angle_gamma   90.00
#
_symmetry.space_group_name_H-M   'P 1'
#
loop_
_entity.id
_entity.type
_entity.pdbx_description
1 polymer ?
#
loop_
_entity_poly.entity_id
_entity_poly.type
_entity_poly.pdbx_seq_one_letter_code
_entity_poly.pdbx_strand_id
1 'polypeptide(L)'
;MLKEDVPFTPRIIHIDVLTSEVPEDDLEAFGMKLPLWSKVEELHLKVVGDFPCLNFVVVDGISGVSPRGCYPKLHSITVLSPIVPEDDEDSKYIPKETLIEEMEEILKRRRSNKDLAPLQKLEVGWYVQWGDDYAESEWKVVEWDDCLRW
;
A
#
# COMPACT_ATOMS: atom_id res chain seq x y z
N MET A 1 -33.10 25.92 -2.48
CA MET A 1 -32.32 25.06 -3.40
C MET A 1 -30.88 25.09 -2.92
N LEU A 2 -30.46 24.05 -2.21
CA LEU A 2 -29.03 23.84 -1.94
C LEU A 2 -28.39 23.43 -3.26
N LYS A 3 -27.29 24.10 -3.63
CA LYS A 3 -26.46 23.73 -4.79
C LYS A 3 -26.17 22.24 -4.71
N GLU A 4 -26.37 21.53 -5.81
CA GLU A 4 -25.94 20.13 -5.93
C GLU A 4 -24.46 20.05 -5.53
N ASP A 5 -24.19 19.36 -4.43
CA ASP A 5 -22.82 19.01 -4.05
C ASP A 5 -22.24 18.21 -5.21
N VAL A 6 -21.23 18.78 -5.88
CA VAL A 6 -20.42 18.03 -6.85
C VAL A 6 -19.89 16.81 -6.09
N PRO A 7 -20.16 15.57 -6.52
CA PRO A 7 -19.79 14.40 -5.75
C PRO A 7 -18.27 14.32 -5.64
N PHE A 8 -17.74 14.73 -4.47
CA PHE A 8 -16.34 14.64 -4.12
C PHE A 8 -15.92 13.18 -4.29
N THR A 9 -15.11 12.93 -5.31
CA THR A 9 -14.63 11.59 -5.65
C THR A 9 -13.13 11.62 -5.45
N PRO A 10 -12.61 11.04 -4.35
CA PRO A 10 -11.18 11.01 -4.12
C PRO A 10 -10.53 10.12 -5.17
N ARG A 11 -9.53 10.68 -5.85
CA ARG A 11 -8.71 9.99 -6.86
C ARG A 11 -7.38 9.54 -6.27
N ILE A 12 -6.94 10.23 -5.21
CA ILE A 12 -5.74 9.97 -4.45
C ILE A 12 -6.19 9.61 -3.04
N ILE A 13 -5.74 8.46 -2.54
CA ILE A 13 -6.10 7.98 -1.21
C ILE A 13 -4.83 7.63 -0.43
N HIS A 14 -4.82 8.06 0.82
CA HIS A 14 -3.78 7.75 1.80
C HIS A 14 -4.38 6.84 2.86
N ILE A 15 -3.77 5.69 3.09
CA ILE A 15 -4.23 4.69 4.06
C ILE A 15 -3.05 4.29 4.93
N ASP A 16 -3.22 4.43 6.24
CA ASP A 16 -2.36 3.79 7.22
C ASP A 16 -2.85 2.34 7.39
N VAL A 17 -2.02 1.40 6.95
CA VAL A 17 -2.29 -0.03 7.01
C VAL A 17 -1.67 -0.55 8.29
N LEU A 18 -2.52 -0.83 9.28
CA LEU A 18 -2.12 -1.48 10.51
C LEU A 18 -1.89 -2.96 10.22
N THR A 19 -0.66 -3.42 10.40
CA THR A 19 -0.27 -4.80 10.12
C THR A 19 0.08 -5.53 11.41
N SER A 20 -0.35 -6.78 11.50
CA SER A 20 -0.08 -7.66 12.64
C SER A 20 0.16 -9.09 12.14
N GLU A 21 0.66 -9.99 13.01
CA GLU A 21 0.85 -11.42 12.66
C GLU A 21 -0.44 -12.07 12.15
N VAL A 22 -1.61 -11.59 12.61
CA VAL A 22 -2.92 -12.11 12.21
C VAL A 22 -3.60 -11.09 11.28
N PRO A 23 -4.05 -11.50 10.08
CA PRO A 23 -4.82 -10.63 9.20
C PRO A 23 -6.05 -10.08 9.94
N GLU A 24 -6.18 -8.75 9.99
CA GLU A 24 -7.41 -8.14 10.49
C GLU A 24 -8.49 -8.16 9.40
N ASP A 25 -9.74 -8.41 9.80
CA ASP A 25 -10.91 -8.45 8.90
C ASP A 25 -11.04 -7.16 8.06
N ASP A 26 -10.53 -6.04 8.57
CA ASP A 26 -10.59 -4.74 7.89
C ASP A 26 -9.77 -4.69 6.59
N LEU A 27 -8.76 -5.55 6.44
CA LEU A 27 -7.96 -5.65 5.21
C LEU A 27 -8.74 -6.28 4.05
N GLU A 28 -9.85 -6.99 4.32
CA GLU A 28 -10.74 -7.52 3.29
C GLU A 28 -11.32 -6.41 2.40
N ALA A 29 -11.44 -5.19 2.93
CA ALA A 29 -11.91 -4.03 2.18
C ALA A 29 -11.10 -3.79 0.90
N PHE A 30 -9.81 -4.10 0.87
CA PHE A 30 -8.97 -3.98 -0.34
C PHE A 30 -9.37 -4.95 -1.46
N GLY A 31 -9.89 -6.12 -1.09
CA GLY A 31 -10.38 -7.14 -2.02
C GLY A 31 -11.85 -6.97 -2.44
N MET A 32 -12.58 -6.03 -1.82
CA MET A 32 -14.00 -5.80 -2.10
C MET A 32 -14.24 -4.79 -3.22
N LYS A 33 -15.30 -5.00 -4.02
CA LYS A 33 -15.76 -4.03 -5.02
C LYS A 33 -16.45 -2.84 -4.37
N LEU A 34 -15.69 -1.89 -3.87
CA LEU A 34 -16.23 -0.63 -3.34
C LEU A 34 -16.36 0.41 -4.46
N PRO A 35 -17.45 1.20 -4.51
CA PRO A 35 -17.58 2.31 -5.46
C PRO A 35 -16.39 3.26 -5.41
N LEU A 36 -15.81 3.45 -4.22
CA LEU A 36 -14.60 4.23 -3.99
C LEU A 36 -13.42 3.72 -4.83
N TRP A 37 -13.08 2.43 -4.74
CA TRP A 37 -11.92 1.83 -5.43
C TRP A 37 -11.99 1.93 -6.95
N SER A 38 -13.19 1.90 -7.51
CA SER A 38 -13.40 2.08 -8.97
C SER A 38 -12.94 3.43 -9.51
N LYS A 39 -12.72 4.41 -8.62
CA LYS A 39 -12.38 5.80 -8.93
C LYS A 39 -10.96 6.17 -8.53
N VAL A 40 -10.26 5.31 -7.79
CA VAL A 40 -8.89 5.56 -7.33
C VAL A 40 -7.92 5.48 -8.50
N GLU A 41 -7.11 6.51 -8.63
CA GLU A 41 -6.04 6.68 -9.61
C GLU A 41 -4.67 6.50 -8.94
N GLU A 42 -4.54 6.95 -7.69
CA GLU A 42 -3.31 6.88 -6.89
C GLU A 42 -3.57 6.38 -5.47
N LEU A 43 -2.75 5.43 -5.02
CA LEU A 43 -2.86 4.83 -3.69
C LEU A 43 -1.54 4.98 -2.94
N HIS A 44 -1.59 5.63 -1.79
CA HIS A 44 -0.48 5.81 -0.87
C HIS A 44 -0.76 4.98 0.38
N LEU A 45 0.06 3.96 0.61
CA LEU A 45 -0.04 3.09 1.77
C LEU A 45 1.09 3.41 2.73
N LYS A 46 0.78 3.59 4.00
CA LYS A 46 1.77 3.63 5.07
C LYS A 46 1.59 2.40 5.92
N VAL A 47 2.56 1.51 5.90
CA VAL A 47 2.57 0.32 6.74
C VAL A 47 3.00 0.72 8.15
N VAL A 48 2.22 0.28 9.13
CA VAL A 48 2.43 0.57 10.56
C VAL A 48 2.19 -0.72 11.33
N GLY A 49 3.11 -1.06 12.23
CA GLY A 49 3.01 -2.25 13.08
C GLY A 49 4.29 -3.07 13.13
N ASP A 50 4.27 -4.13 13.93
CA ASP A 50 5.43 -4.97 14.21
C ASP A 50 5.75 -5.96 13.07
N PHE A 51 4.82 -6.12 12.13
CA PHE A 51 4.92 -7.02 10.97
C PHE A 51 4.67 -6.26 9.68
N PRO A 52 5.63 -5.47 9.18
CA PRO A 52 5.37 -4.47 8.14
C PRO A 52 5.34 -5.07 6.72
N CYS A 53 4.47 -6.06 6.50
CA CYS A 53 4.19 -6.65 5.20
C CYS A 53 2.78 -6.29 4.71
N LEU A 54 2.61 -6.11 3.41
CA LEU A 54 1.29 -5.98 2.82
C LEU A 54 0.68 -7.37 2.72
N ASN A 55 -0.26 -7.64 3.64
CA ASN A 55 -1.05 -8.87 3.63
C ASN A 55 -1.51 -9.26 2.22
N PHE A 56 -1.54 -10.58 1.94
CA PHE A 56 -1.90 -11.12 0.61
C PHE A 56 -3.22 -10.55 0.05
N VAL A 57 -4.21 -10.22 0.90
CA VAL A 57 -5.48 -9.64 0.46
C VAL A 57 -5.29 -8.25 -0.16
N VAL A 58 -4.39 -7.44 0.41
CA VAL A 58 -4.03 -6.11 -0.08
C VAL A 58 -3.32 -6.23 -1.43
N VAL A 59 -2.34 -7.14 -1.51
CA VAL A 59 -1.60 -7.46 -2.74
C VAL A 59 -2.55 -7.95 -3.85
N ASP A 60 -3.42 -8.91 -3.56
CA ASP A 60 -4.42 -9.48 -4.47
C ASP A 60 -5.40 -8.42 -4.99
N GLY A 61 -5.86 -7.54 -4.08
CA GLY A 61 -6.76 -6.43 -4.40
C GLY A 61 -6.12 -5.46 -5.38
N ILE A 62 -4.95 -4.92 -5.02
CA ILE A 62 -4.25 -3.85 -5.76
C ILE A 62 -3.70 -4.35 -7.10
N SER A 63 -3.18 -5.58 -7.13
CA SER A 63 -2.71 -6.21 -8.37
C SER A 63 -3.83 -6.51 -9.37
N GLY A 64 -5.08 -6.51 -8.89
CA GLY A 64 -6.26 -6.77 -9.71
C GLY A 64 -6.49 -8.24 -10.00
N VAL A 65 -5.91 -9.13 -9.19
CA VAL A 65 -6.20 -10.58 -9.21
C VAL A 65 -7.47 -10.90 -8.44
N SER A 66 -7.85 -10.06 -7.47
CA SER A 66 -9.14 -10.21 -6.79
C SER A 66 -10.27 -10.37 -7.82
N PRO A 67 -11.15 -11.38 -7.67
CA PRO A 67 -12.20 -11.70 -8.64
C PRO A 67 -13.19 -10.55 -8.88
N ARG A 68 -13.09 -9.49 -8.07
CA ARG A 68 -14.00 -8.35 -8.07
C ARG A 68 -13.50 -7.13 -8.85
N GLY A 69 -12.25 -7.12 -9.34
CA GLY A 69 -11.69 -6.03 -10.16
C GLY A 69 -11.80 -4.67 -9.48
N CYS A 70 -11.15 -4.51 -8.33
CA CYS A 70 -11.37 -3.39 -7.41
C CYS A 70 -10.87 -2.04 -7.93
N TYR A 71 -9.71 -2.02 -8.62
CA TYR A 71 -8.95 -0.80 -8.93
C TYR A 71 -8.69 -0.63 -10.44
N PRO A 72 -9.74 -0.45 -11.27
CA PRO A 72 -9.62 -0.38 -12.73
C PRO A 72 -8.85 0.85 -13.25
N LYS A 73 -8.79 1.94 -12.47
CA LYS A 73 -8.15 3.21 -12.86
C LYS A 73 -6.79 3.45 -12.19
N LEU A 74 -6.42 2.62 -11.23
CA LEU A 74 -5.21 2.80 -10.44
C LEU A 74 -4.01 2.74 -11.37
N HIS A 75 -3.14 3.73 -11.34
CA HIS A 75 -1.90 3.75 -12.12
C HIS A 75 -0.67 4.11 -11.29
N SER A 76 -0.86 4.54 -10.04
CA SER A 76 0.21 4.93 -9.13
C SER A 76 0.03 4.26 -7.78
N ILE A 77 1.07 3.57 -7.32
CA ILE A 77 1.12 3.00 -5.97
C ILE A 77 2.40 3.49 -5.30
N THR A 78 2.28 3.92 -4.07
CA THR A 78 3.41 4.31 -3.22
C THR A 78 3.23 3.65 -1.87
N VAL A 79 4.23 2.91 -1.40
CA VAL A 79 4.19 2.21 -0.11
C VAL A 79 5.31 2.76 0.77
N LEU A 80 4.97 3.21 1.97
CA LEU A 80 5.91 3.61 3.01
C LEU A 80 5.97 2.54 4.09
N SER A 81 7.15 2.04 4.42
CA SER A 81 7.35 1.00 5.42
C SER A 81 8.41 1.39 6.45
N PRO A 82 8.29 1.02 7.73
CA PRO A 82 9.31 1.32 8.73
C PRO A 82 10.63 0.59 8.41
N ILE A 83 11.77 1.23 8.72
CA ILE A 83 13.08 0.59 8.81
C ILE A 83 13.30 0.09 10.23
N VAL A 84 13.78 -1.15 10.32
CA VAL A 84 14.37 -1.70 11.53
C VAL A 84 15.83 -1.25 11.63
N PRO A 85 16.27 -0.65 12.74
CA PRO A 85 17.69 -0.48 12.99
C PRO A 85 18.38 -1.85 13.01
N GLU A 86 19.53 -1.99 12.33
CA GLU A 86 20.28 -3.25 12.21
C GLU A 86 20.71 -3.87 13.56
N ASP A 87 20.62 -3.11 14.66
CA ASP A 87 21.05 -3.49 16.01
C ASP A 87 19.98 -4.23 16.84
N ASP A 88 18.77 -4.46 16.32
CA ASP A 88 17.69 -5.15 17.04
C ASP A 88 17.54 -6.61 16.56
N GLU A 89 18.49 -7.46 16.99
CA GLU A 89 18.56 -8.90 16.65
C GLU A 89 17.36 -9.72 17.17
N ASP A 90 16.63 -9.21 18.18
CA ASP A 90 15.43 -9.85 18.74
C ASP A 90 14.13 -9.40 18.06
N SER A 91 14.25 -8.46 17.12
CA SER A 91 13.10 -7.84 16.49
C SER A 91 12.48 -8.82 15.47
N LYS A 92 11.19 -9.13 15.64
CA LYS A 92 10.42 -10.00 14.73
C LYS A 92 10.13 -9.37 13.37
N TYR A 93 10.82 -8.29 13.04
CA TYR A 93 10.51 -7.52 11.86
C TYR A 93 10.87 -8.28 10.59
N ILE A 94 10.05 -8.03 9.58
CA ILE A 94 10.18 -8.63 8.27
C ILE A 94 11.29 -7.87 7.50
N PRO A 95 12.22 -8.57 6.82
CA PRO A 95 13.27 -7.94 6.02
C PRO A 95 12.71 -7.03 4.91
N LYS A 96 13.47 -6.00 4.50
CA LYS A 96 13.09 -5.10 3.39
C LYS A 96 12.74 -5.88 2.13
N GLU A 97 13.47 -6.98 1.90
CA GLU A 97 13.35 -7.90 0.78
C GLU A 97 11.93 -8.47 0.64
N THR A 98 11.20 -8.70 1.73
CA THR A 98 9.84 -9.21 1.64
C THR A 98 8.88 -8.20 1.05
N LEU A 99 9.00 -6.91 1.42
CA LEU A 99 8.16 -5.87 0.82
C LEU A 99 8.51 -5.64 -0.66
N ILE A 100 9.79 -5.78 -1.01
CA ILE A 100 10.26 -5.80 -2.40
C ILE A 100 9.59 -6.94 -3.17
N GLU A 101 9.60 -8.18 -2.64
CA GLU A 101 8.92 -9.33 -3.25
C GLU A 101 7.41 -9.10 -3.44
N GLU A 102 6.75 -8.42 -2.49
CA GLU A 102 5.33 -8.05 -2.61
C GLU A 102 5.11 -7.04 -3.75
N MET A 103 5.99 -6.04 -3.90
CA MET A 103 5.90 -5.09 -5.01
C MET A 103 6.12 -5.78 -6.36
N GLU A 104 7.10 -6.70 -6.45
CA GLU A 104 7.31 -7.54 -7.63
C GLU A 104 6.07 -8.35 -7.99
N GLU A 105 5.43 -8.96 -6.99
CA GLU A 105 4.25 -9.78 -7.19
C GLU A 105 3.04 -8.93 -7.63
N ILE A 106 2.87 -7.72 -7.07
CA ILE A 106 1.87 -6.75 -7.57
C ILE A 106 2.10 -6.47 -9.05
N LEU A 107 3.33 -6.13 -9.42
CA LEU A 107 3.69 -5.75 -10.78
C LEU A 107 3.49 -6.91 -11.77
N LYS A 108 3.98 -8.10 -11.43
CA LYS A 108 3.86 -9.32 -12.24
C LYS A 108 2.42 -9.72 -12.48
N ARG A 109 1.59 -9.71 -11.43
CA ARG A 109 0.16 -10.03 -11.52
C ARG A 109 -0.59 -9.00 -12.35
N ARG A 110 -0.28 -7.72 -12.15
CA ARG A 110 -0.89 -6.64 -12.91
C ARG A 110 -0.54 -6.69 -14.39
N ARG A 111 0.72 -6.97 -14.74
CA ARG A 111 1.17 -7.19 -16.14
C ARG A 111 0.43 -8.36 -16.81
N SER A 112 -0.03 -9.34 -16.02
CA SER A 112 -0.75 -10.52 -16.52
C SER A 112 -2.24 -10.26 -16.75
N ASN A 113 -2.81 -9.20 -16.18
CA ASN A 113 -4.21 -8.83 -16.34
C ASN A 113 -4.38 -7.82 -17.50
N LYS A 114 -4.83 -8.31 -18.67
CA LYS A 114 -4.99 -7.51 -19.90
C LYS A 114 -6.10 -6.46 -19.83
N ASP A 115 -7.01 -6.56 -18.86
CA ASP A 115 -8.13 -5.64 -18.69
C ASP A 115 -7.75 -4.40 -17.87
N LEU A 116 -6.52 -4.36 -17.33
CA LEU A 116 -6.03 -3.27 -16.51
C LEU A 116 -4.96 -2.46 -17.24
N ALA A 117 -4.99 -1.14 -17.03
CA ALA A 117 -3.90 -0.29 -17.47
C ALA A 117 -2.60 -0.63 -16.70
N PRO A 118 -1.44 -0.59 -17.37
CA PRO A 118 -0.16 -0.76 -16.70
C PRO A 118 0.05 0.33 -15.64
N LEU A 119 0.78 -0.02 -14.59
CA LEU A 119 1.21 0.98 -13.60
C LEU A 119 2.19 1.96 -14.25
N GLN A 120 1.96 3.24 -14.00
CA GLN A 120 2.87 4.33 -14.35
C GLN A 120 3.84 4.62 -13.20
N LYS A 121 3.49 4.23 -11.97
CA LYS A 121 4.32 4.37 -10.79
C LYS A 121 4.10 3.21 -9.81
N LEU A 122 5.18 2.63 -9.31
CA LEU A 122 5.21 1.68 -8.21
C LEU A 122 6.49 1.96 -7.42
N GLU A 123 6.34 2.57 -6.25
CA GLU A 123 7.48 2.93 -5.40
C GLU A 123 7.30 2.37 -3.99
N VAL A 124 8.41 1.95 -3.40
CA VAL A 124 8.51 1.65 -1.98
C VAL A 124 9.48 2.62 -1.34
N GLY A 125 9.11 3.18 -0.20
CA GLY A 125 9.95 4.06 0.58
C GLY A 125 10.04 3.56 2.00
N TRP A 126 11.14 3.90 2.65
CA TRP A 126 11.40 3.45 4.00
C TRP A 126 11.58 4.61 4.95
N TYR A 127 10.97 4.54 6.13
CA TYR A 127 11.01 5.60 7.14
C TYR A 127 11.53 5.11 8.48
N VAL A 128 12.18 6.00 9.23
CA VAL A 128 12.55 5.75 10.63
C VAL A 128 11.55 6.48 11.53
N GLN A 129 11.07 5.81 12.57
CA GLN A 129 10.25 6.43 13.61
C GLN A 129 11.18 7.08 14.66
N TRP A 130 11.03 8.39 14.87
CA TRP A 130 11.81 9.13 15.86
C TRP A 130 10.95 9.39 17.10
N GLY A 131 11.32 8.77 18.23
CA GLY A 131 10.81 9.08 19.57
C GLY A 131 9.41 8.54 19.93
N ASP A 132 9.18 8.37 21.23
CA ASP A 132 7.97 7.81 21.86
C ASP A 132 6.74 8.74 21.84
N ASP A 133 6.89 9.97 21.35
CA ASP A 133 5.80 10.94 21.31
C ASP A 133 4.94 10.72 20.07
N TYR A 134 3.91 9.89 20.23
CA TYR A 134 2.85 9.61 19.25
C TYR A 134 2.14 10.88 18.71
N ALA A 135 2.35 12.03 19.34
CA ALA A 135 1.72 13.31 19.00
C ALA A 135 2.56 14.20 18.06
N GLU A 136 3.88 14.02 17.98
CA GLU A 136 4.80 14.88 17.20
C GLU A 136 5.90 14.10 16.44
N SER A 137 5.71 12.80 16.21
CA SER A 137 6.70 11.96 15.51
C SER A 137 6.76 12.35 14.02
N GLU A 138 7.64 13.29 13.67
CA GLU A 138 8.02 13.56 12.28
C GLU A 138 8.79 12.35 11.74
N TRP A 139 8.12 11.54 10.92
CA TRP A 139 8.75 10.42 10.22
C TRP A 139 9.63 10.96 9.11
N LYS A 140 10.87 10.51 9.07
CA LYS A 140 11.81 10.86 8.01
C LYS A 140 11.92 9.69 7.05
N VAL A 141 11.48 9.90 5.81
CA VAL A 141 11.77 8.95 4.73
C VAL A 141 13.27 9.04 4.44
N VAL A 142 13.94 7.90 4.52
CA VAL A 142 15.39 7.82 4.37
C VAL A 142 15.80 7.23 3.02
N GLU A 143 14.91 6.47 2.39
CA GLU A 143 15.20 5.76 1.14
C GLU A 143 13.92 5.57 0.32
N TRP A 144 14.06 5.55 -1.00
CA TRP A 144 13.01 5.23 -1.97
C TRP A 144 13.57 4.31 -3.05
N ASP A 145 12.76 3.36 -3.51
CA ASP A 145 13.04 2.52 -4.66
C ASP A 145 11.87 2.53 -5.66
N ASP A 146 12.23 2.52 -6.96
CA ASP A 146 11.33 2.53 -8.11
C ASP A 146 11.17 1.10 -8.64
N CYS A 147 10.16 0.41 -8.11
CA CYS A 147 9.91 -1.00 -8.35
C CYS A 147 9.40 -1.30 -9.77
N LEU A 148 9.07 -0.28 -10.58
CA LEU A 148 8.68 -0.53 -11.98
C LEU A 148 9.82 -1.06 -12.84
N ARG A 149 11.06 -0.86 -12.38
CA ARG A 149 12.29 -1.26 -13.08
C ARG A 149 12.63 -2.73 -12.93
N TRP A 150 11.89 -3.45 -12.09
CA TRP A 150 12.08 -4.87 -11.81
C TRP A 150 11.35 -5.76 -12.85
#